data_AF-A0A812IGY5-F1
#
_entry.id   AF-A0A812IGY5-F1
#
_cell.length_a   1.000
_cell.length_b   1.000
_cell.length_c   1.000
_cell.angle_alpha   90.00
_cell.angle_beta   90.00
_cell.angle_gamma   90.00
#
_symmetry.space_group_name_H-M   'P 1'
#
loop_
_entity.id
_entity.type
_entity.pdbx_description
1 polymer ?
#
loop_
_entity_poly.entity_id
_entity_poly.type
_entity_poly.pdbx_seq_one_letter_code
_entity_poly.pdbx_strand_id
1 'polypeptide(L)'
;MEAAASPPVEPVELECRLCLATLRDEAEGLEAQLCFPCNCRAPVHHGCLLQWQRAQEQFLEQHSFDEAQARMNTCEVCGARLMLGEARPKPQLGAAVCRAQGGTGKVALRRIPTLSRATRNFSDFSAADGQKLDVLEQDATGEFFRVRAVRAARYRGEGITAVAEGWIRHVYLDWQCESTQTQSWLPPPRMPPAFPGEGAERVEALSAAETAPDSTLRDHDER
;
A
#
# COMPACT_ATOMS: atom_id res chain seq x y z
N MET A 1 -51.19 -11.10 20.54
CA MET A 1 -49.76 -11.43 20.30
C MET A 1 -48.98 -10.18 20.66
N GLU A 2 -48.48 -10.08 21.88
CA GLU A 2 -47.63 -8.97 22.31
C GLU A 2 -46.23 -9.16 21.70
N ALA A 3 -45.75 -8.17 20.96
CA ALA A 3 -44.39 -8.15 20.45
C ALA A 3 -43.44 -7.95 21.64
N ALA A 4 -42.58 -8.94 21.91
CA ALA A 4 -41.55 -8.82 22.92
C ALA A 4 -40.64 -7.62 22.58
N ALA A 5 -40.47 -6.70 23.54
CA ALA A 5 -39.58 -5.56 23.39
C ALA A 5 -38.15 -6.05 23.16
N SER A 6 -37.48 -5.54 22.11
CA SER A 6 -36.07 -5.83 21.89
C SER A 6 -35.23 -5.31 23.06
N PRO A 7 -34.24 -6.09 23.54
CA PRO A 7 -33.37 -5.62 24.62
C PRO A 7 -32.59 -4.38 24.19
N PRO A 8 -32.23 -3.49 25.13
CA PRO A 8 -31.37 -2.35 24.84
C PRO A 8 -30.00 -2.84 24.35
N VAL A 9 -29.56 -2.30 23.22
CA VAL A 9 -28.22 -2.59 22.66
C VAL A 9 -27.22 -1.74 23.43
N GLU A 10 -26.32 -2.39 24.18
CA GLU A 10 -25.23 -1.69 24.86
C GLU A 10 -24.29 -1.04 23.82
N PRO A 11 -23.82 0.21 24.08
CA PRO A 11 -22.90 0.87 23.17
C PRO A 11 -21.59 0.09 23.12
N VAL A 12 -21.18 -0.30 21.91
CA VAL A 12 -19.89 -0.96 21.69
C VAL A 12 -18.77 0.06 21.89
N GLU A 13 -17.93 -0.15 22.90
CA GLU A 13 -16.73 0.66 23.10
C GLU A 13 -15.75 0.43 21.94
N LEU A 14 -15.26 1.52 21.36
CA LEU A 14 -14.34 1.48 20.22
C LEU A 14 -12.91 1.69 20.70
N GLU A 15 -12.00 0.79 20.31
CA GLU A 15 -10.58 0.85 20.68
C GLU A 15 -9.70 1.31 19.52
N CYS A 16 -8.78 2.24 19.77
CA CYS A 16 -7.79 2.64 18.78
C CYS A 16 -6.92 1.45 18.36
N ARG A 17 -6.89 1.12 17.05
CA ARG A 17 -6.10 0.00 16.52
C ARG A 17 -4.59 0.10 16.82
N LEU A 18 -4.06 1.31 16.97
CA LEU A 18 -2.63 1.52 17.13
C LEU A 18 -2.18 1.42 18.59
N CYS A 19 -2.91 2.01 19.54
CA CYS A 19 -2.54 2.03 20.95
C CYS A 19 -3.42 1.14 21.84
N LEU A 20 -4.45 0.51 21.28
CA LEU A 20 -5.39 -0.38 21.96
C LEU A 20 -6.14 0.26 23.15
N ALA A 21 -6.32 1.58 23.14
CA ALA A 21 -7.05 2.32 24.16
C ALA A 21 -8.39 2.83 23.61
N THR A 22 -9.44 2.81 24.44
CA THR A 22 -10.81 3.29 24.13
C THR A 22 -10.91 4.81 24.20
N LEU A 23 -10.32 5.39 25.24
CA LEU A 23 -10.10 6.82 25.44
C LEU A 23 -8.66 6.99 25.93
N ARG A 24 -7.99 8.05 25.49
CA ARG A 24 -6.82 8.53 26.24
C ARG A 24 -7.38 9.39 27.36
N ASP A 25 -7.55 8.81 28.54
CA ASP A 25 -8.11 9.45 29.74
C ASP A 25 -7.42 10.79 30.11
N GLU A 26 -6.21 11.03 29.58
CA GLU A 26 -5.40 12.21 29.85
C GLU A 26 -5.17 13.13 28.63
N ALA A 27 -5.64 12.76 27.43
CA ALA A 27 -5.41 13.58 26.24
C ALA A 27 -6.62 14.49 25.98
N GLU A 28 -6.45 15.78 26.19
CA GLU A 28 -7.44 16.78 25.81
C GLU A 28 -7.27 17.16 24.33
N GLY A 29 -8.40 17.34 23.63
CA GLY A 29 -8.43 17.88 22.27
C GLY A 29 -8.43 16.86 21.14
N LEU A 30 -8.07 17.32 19.92
CA LEU A 30 -8.20 16.55 18.68
C LEU A 30 -7.37 15.27 18.67
N GLU A 31 -6.24 15.22 19.38
CA GLU A 31 -5.35 14.06 19.37
C GLU A 31 -5.97 12.80 19.98
N ALA A 32 -6.87 12.97 20.95
CA ALA A 32 -7.61 11.90 21.61
C ALA A 32 -8.86 11.46 20.84
N GLN A 33 -9.25 12.20 19.81
CA GLN A 33 -10.44 11.88 19.03
C GLN A 33 -10.17 10.65 18.15
N LEU A 34 -11.03 9.64 18.25
CA LEU A 34 -11.06 8.53 17.31
C LEU A 34 -11.55 9.00 15.95
N CYS A 35 -10.84 8.58 14.91
CA CYS A 35 -11.20 8.79 13.52
C CYS A 35 -11.18 7.47 12.76
N PHE A 36 -11.79 7.45 11.57
CA PHE A 36 -11.87 6.28 10.70
C PHE A 36 -11.18 6.59 9.37
N PRO A 37 -9.84 6.54 9.32
CA PRO A 37 -9.08 7.15 8.24
C PRO A 37 -9.20 6.40 6.90
N CYS A 38 -9.83 5.21 6.90
CA CYS A 38 -9.86 4.30 5.76
C CYS A 38 -11.09 3.38 5.76
N ASN A 39 -11.26 2.62 4.67
CA ASN A 39 -12.47 1.82 4.43
C ASN A 39 -12.58 0.57 5.32
N CYS A 40 -11.53 0.16 6.04
CA CYS A 40 -11.64 -0.96 6.98
C CYS A 40 -12.41 -0.61 8.25
N ARG A 41 -12.78 0.67 8.45
CA ARG A 41 -13.50 1.16 9.63
C ARG A 41 -12.81 0.84 10.96
N ALA A 42 -11.51 0.57 10.94
CA ALA A 42 -10.73 0.45 12.17
C ALA A 42 -10.52 1.85 12.77
N PRO A 43 -11.01 2.11 13.99
CA PRO A 43 -10.86 3.41 14.62
C PRO A 43 -9.40 3.62 15.06
N VAL A 44 -8.93 4.86 14.93
CA VAL A 44 -7.56 5.26 15.31
C VAL A 44 -7.61 6.66 15.91
N HIS A 45 -6.90 6.89 17.01
CA HIS A 45 -6.71 8.24 17.53
C HIS A 45 -5.97 9.11 16.51
N HIS A 46 -6.43 10.35 16.32
CA HIS A 46 -5.77 11.30 15.42
C HIS A 46 -4.27 11.45 15.75
N GLY A 47 -3.92 11.57 17.04
CA GLY A 47 -2.53 11.67 17.49
C GLY A 47 -1.71 10.41 17.17
N CYS A 48 -2.29 9.22 17.37
CA CYS A 48 -1.62 7.96 17.03
C CYS A 48 -1.37 7.82 15.52
N LEU A 49 -2.31 8.25 14.69
CA LEU A 49 -2.14 8.23 13.24
C LEU A 49 -1.01 9.17 12.80
N LEU A 50 -0.95 10.40 13.33
CA LEU A 50 0.15 11.32 13.05
C LEU A 50 1.51 10.77 13.50
N GLN A 51 1.58 10.17 14.68
CA GLN A 51 2.81 9.54 15.17
C GLN A 51 3.24 8.37 14.26
N TRP A 52 2.30 7.54 13.83
CA TRP A 52 2.57 6.47 12.87
C TRP A 52 3.08 7.02 11.54
N GLN A 53 2.50 8.10 11.01
CA GLN A 53 2.95 8.75 9.78
C GLN A 53 4.38 9.29 9.91
N ARG A 54 4.70 9.98 11.03
CA ARG A 54 6.07 10.44 11.31
C ARG A 54 7.05 9.29 11.46
N ALA A 55 6.65 8.17 12.06
CA ALA A 55 7.50 6.98 12.14
C ALA A 55 7.82 6.42 10.75
N GLN A 56 6.89 6.48 9.79
CA GLN A 56 7.16 6.09 8.40
C GLN A 56 8.20 6.99 7.71
N GLU A 57 8.27 8.30 8.05
CA GLU A 57 9.31 9.20 7.55
C GLU A 57 10.71 8.77 8.01
N GLN A 58 10.85 8.21 9.21
CA GLN A 58 12.15 7.75 9.71
C GLN A 58 12.69 6.55 8.92
N PHE A 59 11.84 5.82 8.19
CA PHE A 59 12.26 4.75 7.28
C PHE A 59 12.66 5.25 5.88
N LEU A 60 12.74 6.58 5.66
CA LEU A 60 13.19 7.18 4.40
C LEU A 60 14.59 6.70 3.99
N GLU A 61 15.48 6.38 4.92
CA GLU A 61 16.82 5.88 4.59
C GLU A 61 16.80 4.54 3.82
N GLN A 62 15.72 3.77 3.95
CA GLN A 62 15.56 2.46 3.32
C GLN A 62 14.70 2.50 2.05
N HIS A 63 14.06 3.63 1.76
CA HIS A 63 13.00 3.75 0.77
C HIS A 63 13.18 4.99 -0.11
N SER A 64 12.67 4.94 -1.35
CA SER A 64 12.58 6.18 -2.14
C SER A 64 11.58 7.12 -1.47
N PHE A 65 11.78 8.43 -1.65
CA PHE A 65 10.88 9.46 -1.14
C PHE A 65 9.41 9.20 -1.54
N ASP A 66 9.17 8.83 -2.81
CA ASP A 66 7.85 8.43 -3.33
C ASP A 66 7.25 7.23 -2.59
N GLU A 67 8.06 6.19 -2.31
CA GLU A 67 7.59 5.01 -1.59
C GLU A 67 7.22 5.33 -0.14
N ALA A 68 8.06 6.10 0.56
CA ALA A 68 7.79 6.52 1.94
C ALA A 68 6.53 7.39 2.02
N GLN A 69 6.39 8.37 1.12
CA GLN A 69 5.19 9.20 1.02
C GLN A 69 3.95 8.35 0.74
N ALA A 70 4.04 7.36 -0.16
CA ALA A 70 2.92 6.46 -0.44
C ALA A 70 2.54 5.62 0.79
N ARG A 71 3.51 5.15 1.58
CA ARG A 71 3.28 4.38 2.82
C ARG A 71 2.59 5.23 3.89
N MET A 72 3.08 6.44 4.16
CA MET A 72 2.46 7.38 5.12
C MET A 72 0.99 7.67 4.82
N ASN A 73 0.60 7.58 3.55
CA ASN A 73 -0.75 7.93 3.10
C ASN A 73 -1.61 6.70 2.77
N THR A 74 -1.15 5.48 3.03
CA THR A 74 -1.89 4.25 2.67
C THR A 74 -2.04 3.35 3.88
N CYS A 75 -3.28 2.90 4.14
CA CYS A 75 -3.56 1.96 5.21
C CYS A 75 -2.92 0.60 4.91
N GLU A 76 -2.08 0.10 5.80
CA GLU A 76 -1.42 -1.21 5.64
C GLU A 76 -2.40 -2.40 5.59
N VAL A 77 -3.61 -2.24 6.13
CA VAL A 77 -4.61 -3.32 6.23
C VAL A 77 -5.44 -3.42 4.96
N CYS A 78 -6.10 -2.33 4.56
CA CYS A 78 -6.99 -2.34 3.39
C CYS A 78 -6.36 -1.74 2.13
N GLY A 79 -5.21 -1.09 2.22
CA GLY A 79 -4.58 -0.40 1.09
C GLY A 79 -5.28 0.88 0.66
N ALA A 80 -6.31 1.35 1.38
CA ALA A 80 -6.98 2.62 1.07
C ALA A 80 -6.13 3.82 1.47
N ARG A 81 -6.37 4.99 0.85
CA ARG A 81 -5.73 6.23 1.30
C ARG A 81 -6.18 6.58 2.72
N LEU A 82 -5.22 6.95 3.57
CA LEU A 82 -5.46 7.47 4.92
C LEU A 82 -5.86 8.95 4.81
N MET A 83 -7.00 9.29 5.41
CA MET A 83 -7.52 10.66 5.44
C MET A 83 -7.78 11.05 6.90
N LEU A 84 -7.21 12.19 7.33
CA LEU A 84 -7.38 12.72 8.70
C LEU A 84 -8.65 13.57 8.87
N GLY A 85 -9.38 13.82 7.78
CA GLY A 85 -10.61 14.61 7.76
C GLY A 85 -11.36 14.43 6.42
N GLU A 86 -12.37 15.28 6.22
CA GLU A 86 -13.25 15.40 5.05
C GLU A 86 -13.86 14.10 4.49
N ALA A 87 -14.89 14.26 3.65
CA ALA A 87 -15.44 13.14 2.90
C ALA A 87 -14.38 12.63 1.91
N ARG A 88 -14.25 11.30 1.79
CA ARG A 88 -13.36 10.69 0.80
C ARG A 88 -13.79 11.15 -0.60
N PRO A 89 -12.87 11.71 -1.42
CA PRO A 89 -13.22 12.13 -2.77
C PRO A 89 -13.68 10.90 -3.57
N LYS A 90 -14.86 11.03 -4.19
CA LYS A 90 -15.36 9.98 -5.07
C LYS A 90 -14.55 10.04 -6.38
N PRO A 91 -14.05 8.90 -6.89
CA PRO A 91 -13.39 8.91 -8.18
C PRO A 91 -14.37 9.36 -9.25
N GLN A 92 -13.90 10.19 -10.18
CA GLN A 92 -14.73 10.72 -11.28
C GLN A 92 -15.24 9.59 -12.20
N LEU A 93 -14.44 8.53 -12.34
CA LEU A 93 -14.76 7.35 -13.12
C LEU A 93 -14.88 6.16 -12.18
N GLY A 94 -15.99 5.42 -12.29
CA GLY A 94 -16.27 4.28 -11.40
C GLY A 94 -15.78 2.93 -11.92
N ALA A 95 -15.39 2.83 -13.19
CA ALA A 95 -14.92 1.59 -13.79
C ALA A 95 -13.90 1.84 -14.91
N ALA A 96 -13.03 0.86 -15.13
CA ALA A 96 -12.06 0.82 -16.21
C ALA A 96 -11.82 -0.63 -16.66
N VAL A 97 -11.20 -0.81 -17.83
CA VAL A 97 -10.74 -2.13 -18.29
C VAL A 97 -9.22 -2.19 -18.18
N CYS A 98 -8.71 -3.27 -17.62
CA CYS A 98 -7.27 -3.49 -17.54
C CYS A 98 -6.70 -3.77 -18.94
N ARG A 99 -5.62 -3.08 -19.30
CA ARG A 99 -4.82 -3.31 -20.50
C ARG A 99 -3.41 -3.72 -20.10
N ALA A 100 -3.11 -5.00 -20.16
CA ALA A 100 -1.78 -5.51 -19.84
C ALA A 100 -0.82 -5.25 -21.01
N GLN A 101 -0.20 -4.07 -21.03
CA GLN A 101 0.86 -3.75 -21.97
C GLN A 101 2.13 -4.54 -21.57
N GLY A 102 2.42 -5.67 -22.24
CA GLY A 102 3.68 -6.39 -22.01
C GLY A 102 3.68 -7.93 -22.05
N GLY A 103 2.83 -8.58 -22.86
CA GLY A 103 2.97 -10.01 -23.20
C GLY A 103 2.61 -11.04 -22.12
N THR A 104 2.54 -10.66 -20.84
CA THR A 104 2.14 -11.56 -19.74
C THR A 104 0.63 -11.68 -19.56
N GLY A 105 -0.16 -10.83 -20.24
CA GLY A 105 -1.62 -10.81 -20.15
C GLY A 105 -2.19 -10.46 -18.77
N LYS A 106 -1.35 -10.00 -17.83
CA LYS A 106 -1.79 -9.59 -16.47
C LYS A 106 -0.88 -8.53 -15.85
N VAL A 107 -1.45 -7.70 -14.98
CA VAL A 107 -0.79 -6.61 -14.26
C VAL A 107 -0.88 -6.85 -12.76
N ALA A 108 0.26 -6.88 -12.07
CA ALA A 108 0.29 -7.04 -10.61
C ALA A 108 -0.36 -5.83 -9.91
N LEU A 109 -1.26 -6.11 -8.96
CA LEU A 109 -1.86 -5.08 -8.12
C LEU A 109 -0.89 -4.71 -7.01
N ARG A 110 -0.75 -3.41 -6.73
CA ARG A 110 0.15 -2.86 -5.71
C ARG A 110 -0.56 -2.68 -4.37
N ARG A 111 0.17 -2.80 -3.26
CA ARG A 111 -0.30 -2.49 -1.91
C ARG A 111 -0.31 -0.98 -1.65
N ILE A 112 0.62 -0.25 -2.26
CA ILE A 112 0.78 1.21 -2.14
C ILE A 112 0.99 1.86 -3.53
N PRO A 113 0.57 3.12 -3.75
CA PRO A 113 0.67 3.81 -5.04
C PRO A 113 2.07 4.42 -5.25
N THR A 114 3.08 3.59 -5.50
CA THR A 114 4.48 4.01 -5.72
C THR A 114 5.01 3.54 -7.08
N LEU A 115 5.92 4.30 -7.68
CA LEU A 115 6.66 3.88 -8.89
C LEU A 115 7.70 2.80 -8.60
N SER A 116 8.15 2.66 -7.35
CA SER A 116 9.12 1.66 -6.92
C SER A 116 8.69 0.25 -7.34
N ARG A 117 9.61 -0.52 -7.93
CA ARG A 117 9.38 -1.90 -8.38
C ARG A 117 9.73 -2.96 -7.33
N ALA A 118 10.00 -2.55 -6.08
CA ALA A 118 10.29 -3.48 -5.00
C ALA A 118 9.13 -4.47 -4.80
N THR A 119 9.42 -5.76 -4.66
CA THR A 119 8.43 -6.84 -4.57
C THR A 119 7.45 -6.66 -3.42
N ARG A 120 7.90 -6.11 -2.28
CA ARG A 120 7.09 -5.76 -1.10
C ARG A 120 5.95 -4.77 -1.38
N ASN A 121 6.04 -4.00 -2.47
CA ASN A 121 5.01 -3.02 -2.84
C ASN A 121 3.86 -3.66 -3.62
N PHE A 122 3.98 -4.94 -3.99
CA PHE A 122 2.95 -5.68 -4.72
C PHE A 122 2.14 -6.59 -3.78
N SER A 123 0.86 -6.72 -4.11
CA SER A 123 0.00 -7.76 -3.56
C SER A 123 0.29 -9.09 -4.26
N ASP A 124 -0.28 -10.16 -3.74
CA ASP A 124 -0.18 -11.48 -4.35
C ASP A 124 -1.09 -11.66 -5.58
N PHE A 125 -1.89 -10.64 -5.92
CA PHE A 125 -2.94 -10.71 -6.94
C PHE A 125 -2.65 -9.80 -8.14
N SER A 126 -3.34 -10.08 -9.23
CA SER A 126 -3.21 -9.36 -10.49
C SER A 126 -4.55 -9.14 -11.17
N ALA A 127 -4.60 -8.10 -12.00
CA ALA A 127 -5.67 -7.87 -12.95
C ALA A 127 -5.28 -8.48 -14.31
N ALA A 128 -6.17 -9.25 -14.92
CA ALA A 128 -5.97 -9.82 -16.25
C ALA A 128 -6.28 -8.81 -17.35
N ASP A 129 -5.65 -8.96 -18.52
CA ASP A 129 -5.98 -8.17 -19.70
C ASP A 129 -7.46 -8.31 -20.07
N GLY A 130 -8.11 -7.20 -20.40
CA GLY A 130 -9.55 -7.16 -20.69
C GLY A 130 -10.45 -7.27 -19.46
N GLN A 131 -9.92 -7.45 -18.25
CA GLN A 131 -10.71 -7.53 -17.02
C GLN A 131 -11.31 -6.15 -16.69
N LYS A 132 -12.62 -6.12 -16.44
CA LYS A 132 -13.29 -4.94 -15.89
C LYS A 132 -12.95 -4.77 -14.41
N LEU A 133 -12.57 -3.56 -14.05
CA LEU A 133 -12.15 -3.15 -12.72
C LEU A 133 -13.09 -2.06 -12.21
N ASP A 134 -13.54 -2.17 -10.95
CA ASP A 134 -14.24 -1.06 -10.30
C ASP A 134 -13.19 -0.12 -9.70
N VAL A 135 -13.26 1.16 -10.06
CA VAL A 135 -12.33 2.18 -9.57
C VAL A 135 -12.88 2.74 -8.27
N LEU A 136 -12.12 2.56 -7.19
CA LEU A 136 -12.51 2.92 -5.84
C LEU A 136 -11.96 4.30 -5.45
N GLU A 137 -10.71 4.57 -5.78
CA GLU A 137 -9.99 5.78 -5.36
C GLU A 137 -8.92 6.16 -6.39
N GLN A 138 -8.56 7.44 -6.41
CA GLN A 138 -7.43 7.97 -7.16
C GLN A 138 -6.41 8.54 -6.17
N ASP A 139 -5.13 8.39 -6.45
CA ASP A 139 -4.07 9.01 -5.67
C ASP A 139 -3.98 10.52 -5.95
N ALA A 140 -3.16 11.25 -5.18
CA ALA A 140 -3.05 12.70 -5.34
C ALA A 140 -2.37 13.10 -6.67
N THR A 141 -1.54 12.22 -7.24
CA THR A 141 -0.82 12.51 -8.49
C THR A 141 -1.65 12.20 -9.73
N GLY A 142 -2.70 11.38 -9.58
CA GLY A 142 -3.48 10.85 -10.69
C GLY A 142 -2.80 9.72 -11.46
N GLU A 143 -1.61 9.30 -11.05
CA GLU A 143 -0.87 8.20 -11.67
C GLU A 143 -1.43 6.84 -11.29
N PHE A 144 -1.97 6.70 -10.07
CA PHE A 144 -2.43 5.44 -9.52
C PHE A 144 -3.90 5.47 -9.14
N PHE A 145 -4.56 4.36 -9.42
CA PHE A 145 -5.96 4.13 -9.10
C PHE A 145 -6.07 2.88 -8.23
N ARG A 146 -6.80 2.99 -7.13
CA ARG A 146 -7.16 1.84 -6.32
C ARG A 146 -8.38 1.20 -6.95
N VAL A 147 -8.25 -0.07 -7.29
CA VAL A 147 -9.24 -0.82 -8.03
C VAL A 147 -9.68 -2.06 -7.26
N ARG A 148 -10.89 -2.51 -7.55
CA ARG A 148 -11.41 -3.82 -7.19
C ARG A 148 -11.46 -4.70 -8.43
N ALA A 149 -10.77 -5.83 -8.36
CA ALA A 149 -10.72 -6.85 -9.40
C ALA A 149 -11.53 -8.08 -8.94
N VAL A 150 -12.63 -8.37 -9.65
CA VAL A 150 -13.47 -9.54 -9.40
C VAL A 150 -12.88 -10.77 -10.10
N ARG A 151 -12.80 -11.91 -9.40
CA ARG A 151 -12.11 -13.13 -9.87
C ARG A 151 -10.63 -12.91 -10.18
N ALA A 152 -9.94 -12.17 -9.32
CA ALA A 152 -8.52 -11.87 -9.50
C ALA A 152 -7.65 -13.13 -9.33
N ALA A 153 -6.75 -13.36 -10.28
CA ALA A 153 -5.78 -14.45 -10.23
C ALA A 153 -4.54 -14.04 -9.43
N ARG A 154 -3.86 -15.02 -8.82
CA ARG A 154 -2.55 -14.77 -8.21
C ARG A 154 -1.54 -14.33 -9.27
N TYR A 155 -0.72 -13.35 -8.93
CA TYR A 155 0.31 -12.85 -9.83
C TYR A 155 1.42 -13.89 -10.02
N ARG A 156 1.84 -14.54 -8.93
CA ARG A 156 2.79 -15.65 -8.94
C ARG A 156 2.13 -16.88 -8.33
N GLY A 157 2.02 -17.95 -9.11
CA GLY A 157 1.40 -19.21 -8.70
C GLY A 157 -0.05 -19.36 -9.11
N GLU A 158 -0.67 -20.42 -8.59
CA GLU A 158 -2.04 -20.82 -8.90
C GLU A 158 -3.01 -20.28 -7.84
N GLY A 159 -4.27 -20.11 -8.25
CA GLY A 159 -5.36 -19.67 -7.38
C GLY A 159 -6.05 -18.40 -7.87
N ILE A 160 -7.35 -18.35 -7.58
CA ILE A 160 -8.24 -17.24 -7.90
C ILE A 160 -8.94 -16.83 -6.60
N THR A 161 -8.95 -15.54 -6.30
CA THR A 161 -9.79 -14.98 -5.24
C THR A 161 -11.05 -14.38 -5.85
N ALA A 162 -12.16 -14.43 -5.11
CA ALA A 162 -13.42 -13.83 -5.54
C ALA A 162 -13.26 -12.33 -5.79
N VAL A 163 -12.51 -11.64 -4.94
CA VAL A 163 -12.25 -10.20 -5.04
C VAL A 163 -10.84 -9.91 -4.53
N ALA A 164 -10.08 -9.10 -5.27
CA ALA A 164 -8.85 -8.47 -4.80
C ALA A 164 -8.95 -6.94 -4.94
N GLU A 165 -8.42 -6.21 -3.98
CA GLU A 165 -8.26 -4.76 -4.06
C GLU A 165 -6.77 -4.41 -4.09
N GLY A 166 -6.41 -3.38 -4.87
CA GLY A 166 -5.04 -2.89 -4.91
C GLY A 166 -4.87 -1.72 -5.87
N TRP A 167 -3.67 -1.17 -5.92
CA TRP A 167 -3.33 -0.03 -6.76
C TRP A 167 -2.79 -0.47 -8.12
N ILE A 168 -3.21 0.21 -9.17
CA ILE A 168 -2.75 0.00 -10.55
C ILE A 168 -2.46 1.36 -11.19
N ARG A 169 -1.46 1.40 -12.07
CA ARG A 169 -1.12 2.65 -12.79
C ARG A 169 -2.17 2.94 -13.86
N HIS A 170 -2.42 4.22 -14.11
CA HIS A 170 -3.37 4.67 -15.13
C HIS A 170 -3.05 4.16 -16.53
N VAL A 171 -1.76 3.95 -16.86
CA VAL A 171 -1.32 3.46 -18.18
C VAL A 171 -1.85 2.06 -18.51
N TYR A 172 -2.27 1.31 -17.49
CA TYR A 172 -2.88 -0.02 -17.64
C TYR A 172 -4.41 0.03 -17.58
N LEU A 173 -5.01 1.22 -17.59
CA LEU A 173 -6.45 1.41 -17.53
C LEU A 173 -6.93 2.02 -18.84
N ASP A 174 -7.85 1.30 -19.47
CA ASP A 174 -8.65 1.78 -20.59
C ASP A 174 -10.00 2.23 -20.05
N TRP A 175 -10.22 3.53 -20.09
CA TRP A 175 -11.46 4.16 -19.67
C TRP A 175 -12.46 3.97 -20.79
N GLN A 176 -13.33 2.97 -20.65
CA GLN A 176 -14.48 2.78 -21.54
C GLN A 176 -15.48 3.94 -21.34
N CYS A 177 -15.11 5.12 -21.84
CA CYS A 177 -15.97 6.27 -21.95
C CYS A 177 -16.27 6.45 -23.44
N GLU A 178 -17.52 6.18 -23.82
CA GLU A 178 -18.07 6.55 -25.13
C GLU A 178 -18.08 8.08 -25.36
N SER A 179 -17.73 8.88 -24.33
CA SER A 179 -17.57 10.32 -24.43
C SER A 179 -16.09 10.72 -24.54
N THR A 180 -15.69 11.23 -25.69
CA THR A 180 -14.36 11.74 -26.10
C THR A 180 -13.75 12.82 -25.17
N GLN A 181 -14.44 13.21 -24.10
CA GLN A 181 -14.10 14.33 -23.22
C GLN A 181 -13.21 13.96 -22.03
N THR A 182 -12.95 12.68 -21.77
CA THR A 182 -12.20 12.21 -20.59
C THR A 182 -10.69 12.17 -20.77
N GLN A 183 -10.16 12.12 -22.01
CA GLN A 183 -8.71 12.02 -22.22
C GLN A 183 -7.94 13.31 -21.90
N SER A 184 -8.58 14.48 -21.88
CA SER A 184 -7.90 15.77 -21.62
C SER A 184 -7.52 16.01 -20.15
N TRP A 185 -7.97 15.16 -19.22
CA TRP A 185 -7.85 15.42 -17.77
C TRP A 185 -6.74 14.64 -17.08
N LEU A 186 -6.23 13.58 -17.71
CA LEU A 186 -5.20 12.76 -17.11
C LEU A 186 -3.83 13.44 -17.29
N PRO A 187 -3.03 13.57 -16.21
CA PRO A 187 -1.68 14.09 -16.34
C PRO A 187 -0.86 13.16 -17.24
N PRO A 188 0.14 13.68 -17.97
CA PRO A 188 1.00 12.86 -18.81
C PRO A 188 1.74 11.82 -17.95
N PRO A 189 1.93 10.58 -18.45
CA PRO A 189 2.58 9.52 -17.69
C PRO A 189 4.01 9.90 -17.32
N ARG A 190 4.33 9.78 -16.03
CA ARG A 190 5.70 9.96 -15.56
C ARG A 190 6.51 8.72 -15.93
N MET A 191 7.70 8.93 -16.50
CA MET A 191 8.66 7.84 -16.64
C MET A 191 9.07 7.35 -15.26
N PRO A 192 9.14 6.03 -15.02
CA PRO A 192 9.78 5.52 -13.81
C PRO A 192 11.23 6.03 -13.77
N PRO A 193 11.81 6.28 -12.59
CA PRO A 193 13.24 6.56 -12.52
C PRO A 193 14.00 5.45 -13.26
N ALA A 194 14.90 5.85 -14.16
CA ALA A 194 15.87 4.91 -14.72
C ALA A 194 16.56 4.23 -13.53
N PHE A 195 16.76 2.91 -13.61
CA PHE A 195 17.33 2.09 -12.54
C PHE A 195 18.38 2.88 -11.76
N PRO A 196 18.32 2.93 -10.40
CA PRO A 196 19.42 3.51 -9.65
C PRO A 196 20.67 2.77 -10.13
N GLY A 197 21.61 3.51 -10.70
CA GLY A 197 22.85 2.94 -11.21
C GLY A 197 23.58 2.31 -10.04
N GLU A 198 23.39 1.01 -9.83
CA GLU A 198 24.30 0.20 -9.04
C GLU A 198 25.60 0.14 -9.85
N GLY A 199 26.55 1.03 -9.54
CA GLY A 199 27.93 0.88 -9.99
C GLY A 199 28.56 2.10 -10.64
N ALA A 200 28.99 3.06 -9.82
CA ALA A 200 30.24 3.77 -10.00
C ALA A 200 30.63 4.35 -8.63
N GLU A 201 31.25 3.52 -7.78
CA GLU A 201 32.06 3.86 -6.58
C GLU A 201 31.86 2.82 -5.46
N ARG A 202 32.33 1.58 -5.67
CA ARG A 202 32.75 0.71 -4.56
C ARG A 202 33.66 -0.42 -5.04
N VAL A 203 34.76 -0.07 -5.70
CA VAL A 203 35.88 -0.99 -5.93
C VAL A 203 37.16 -0.30 -5.49
N GLU A 204 37.36 -0.14 -4.18
CA GLU A 204 38.67 0.14 -3.57
C GLU A 204 38.54 0.11 -2.03
N ALA A 205 38.33 -1.07 -1.45
CA ALA A 205 38.53 -1.28 -0.01
C ALA A 205 38.65 -2.78 0.35
N LEU A 206 39.39 -3.57 -0.44
CA LEU A 206 39.81 -4.91 -0.03
C LEU A 206 41.23 -5.18 -0.57
N SER A 207 42.20 -4.38 -0.12
CA SER A 207 43.63 -4.68 -0.25
C SER A 207 44.37 -4.31 1.05
N ALA A 208 43.89 -4.83 2.17
CA ALA A 208 44.64 -4.83 3.44
C ALA A 208 44.04 -5.88 4.36
N ALA A 209 44.32 -7.16 4.09
CA ALA A 209 44.22 -8.20 5.10
C ALA A 209 45.54 -8.96 5.04
N GLU A 210 46.42 -8.57 5.95
CA GLU A 210 47.72 -9.15 6.18
C GLU A 210 47.60 -10.66 6.45
N THR A 211 48.50 -11.36 5.79
CA THR A 211 49.00 -12.69 6.10
C THR A 211 49.36 -12.79 7.59
N ALA A 212 48.71 -13.69 8.33
CA ALA A 212 49.22 -14.20 9.59
C ALA A 212 49.32 -15.74 9.51
N PRO A 213 50.47 -16.34 9.85
CA PRO A 213 50.68 -17.76 9.70
C PRO A 213 50.04 -18.54 10.86
N ASP A 214 49.32 -19.58 10.44
CA ASP A 214 49.36 -20.96 10.92
C ASP A 214 50.26 -21.20 12.16
N SER A 215 49.64 -21.39 13.32
CA SER A 215 50.11 -22.35 14.33
C SER A 215 49.04 -22.54 15.41
N THR A 216 48.43 -23.72 15.46
CA THR A 216 48.45 -24.58 16.66
C THR A 216 47.68 -25.87 16.39
N LEU A 217 48.45 -26.90 16.02
CA LEU A 217 48.19 -28.26 16.48
C LEU A 217 47.87 -28.23 17.98
N ARG A 218 46.71 -28.75 18.37
CA ARG A 218 46.57 -29.46 19.63
C ARG A 218 45.75 -30.72 19.40
N ASP A 219 46.46 -31.81 19.62
CA ASP A 219 46.04 -33.18 19.51
C ASP A 219 44.79 -33.50 20.33
N HIS A 220 44.03 -34.42 19.76
CA HIS A 220 43.21 -35.39 20.46
C HIS A 220 43.90 -35.90 21.72
N ASP A 221 43.17 -35.93 22.84
CA ASP A 221 43.32 -37.06 23.76
C ASP A 221 41.94 -37.47 24.29
N GLU A 222 41.71 -38.77 24.19
CA GLU A 222 40.48 -39.48 24.48
C GLU A 222 40.37 -39.74 25.99
N ARG A 223 39.17 -39.56 26.55
CA ARG A 223 38.55 -40.46 27.55
C ARG A 223 37.13 -40.04 27.89
#